data_AF-A0A8J6YHY8-F1
#
_entry.id   AF-A0A8J6YHY8-F1
#
_cell.length_a   1.000
_cell.length_b   1.000
_cell.length_c   1.000
_cell.angle_alpha   90.00
_cell.angle_beta   90.00
_cell.angle_gamma   90.00
#
_symmetry.space_group_name_H-M   'P 1'
#
loop_
_entity.id
_entity.type
_entity.pdbx_description
1 polymer ?
#
loop_
_entity_poly.entity_id
_entity_poly.type
_entity_poly.pdbx_seq_one_letter_code
_entity_poly.pdbx_strand_id
1 'polypeptide(L)'
;MKIYDCFTFFNELEILELRLASLYDVVDRFVIVEADKTHANVPKPFNFYAHIHDYDKYLPKISYLMDTSVVEYKGVGDWSIENNQRNSIAKGLADAEPDDLIMISDVDEIPDPKIIQTIRESFTDVNKRIDLVAFYDTAPYTRGILIPFHCGIPIARFLDLSPISFHLQSYLYYFDWRSDLPCEGTSLCKFKHLDSPQGLRDVRKGLPRVINGGWHFSYMGGVERIIEKMQAAVEDVELFHENKKYLDKAFVEAAMASGKYFHTPAKFEPCDVNEIKLPTLKNFLKKYPHFVRG
;
A
#
# COMPACT_ATOMS: atom_id res chain seq x y z
N MET A 1 -10.55 -5.79 -20.48
CA MET A 1 -10.32 -5.21 -19.15
C MET A 1 -9.02 -5.76 -18.60
N LYS A 2 -8.06 -4.87 -18.38
CA LYS A 2 -6.81 -5.11 -17.65
C LYS A 2 -6.94 -4.61 -16.22
N ILE A 3 -6.13 -5.14 -15.32
CA ILE A 3 -5.97 -4.67 -13.94
C ILE A 3 -4.54 -4.15 -13.77
N TYR A 4 -4.41 -2.89 -13.38
CA TYR A 4 -3.16 -2.20 -13.09
C TYR A 4 -2.96 -2.11 -11.58
N ASP A 5 -1.83 -2.60 -11.10
CA ASP A 5 -1.36 -2.43 -9.72
C ASP A 5 -0.33 -1.30 -9.66
N CYS A 6 -0.71 -0.14 -9.09
CA CYS A 6 0.13 1.06 -9.13
C CYS A 6 0.53 1.53 -7.74
N PHE A 7 1.81 1.85 -7.58
CA PHE A 7 2.36 2.30 -6.30
C PHE A 7 3.62 3.13 -6.49
N THR A 8 3.93 3.94 -5.49
CA THR A 8 5.24 4.59 -5.37
C THR A 8 6.21 3.66 -4.67
N PHE A 9 7.50 3.76 -4.99
CA PHE A 9 8.55 2.91 -4.42
C PHE A 9 9.65 3.73 -3.75
N PHE A 10 10.15 3.22 -2.61
CA PHE A 10 11.28 3.78 -1.88
C PHE A 10 12.43 2.78 -1.71
N ASN A 11 12.45 1.94 -0.67
CA ASN A 11 13.61 1.10 -0.33
C ASN A 11 13.25 -0.33 0.10
N GLU A 12 11.97 -0.69 0.09
CA GLU A 12 11.46 -1.97 0.60
C GLU A 12 11.54 -3.11 -0.44
N LEU A 13 12.76 -3.44 -0.90
CA LEU A 13 13.02 -4.41 -1.97
C LEU A 13 12.38 -5.80 -1.74
N GLU A 14 12.45 -6.34 -0.53
CA GLU A 14 11.87 -7.65 -0.22
C GLU A 14 10.34 -7.57 -0.18
N ILE A 15 9.77 -6.49 0.35
CA ILE A 15 8.30 -6.28 0.33
C ILE A 15 7.82 -6.12 -1.11
N LEU A 16 8.58 -5.45 -1.97
CA LEU A 16 8.34 -5.40 -3.40
C LEU A 16 8.35 -6.81 -4.02
N GLU A 17 9.33 -7.65 -3.70
CA GLU A 17 9.36 -9.05 -4.16
C GLU A 17 8.11 -9.81 -3.71
N LEU A 18 7.70 -9.66 -2.46
CA LEU A 18 6.49 -10.29 -1.93
C LEU A 18 5.24 -9.81 -2.70
N ARG A 19 5.09 -8.51 -2.90
CA ARG A 19 3.96 -7.93 -3.65
C ARG A 19 3.91 -8.45 -5.07
N LEU A 20 5.02 -8.33 -5.81
CA LEU A 20 5.12 -8.79 -7.19
C LEU A 20 4.81 -10.28 -7.29
N ALA A 21 5.39 -11.12 -6.43
CA ALA A 21 5.10 -12.55 -6.38
C ALA A 21 3.61 -12.84 -6.15
N SER A 22 2.98 -12.08 -5.27
CA SER A 22 1.60 -12.32 -4.83
C SER A 22 0.58 -11.95 -5.89
N LEU A 23 0.83 -10.86 -6.62
CA LEU A 23 -0.13 -10.29 -7.55
C LEU A 23 0.14 -10.67 -9.01
N TYR A 24 1.32 -11.26 -9.32
CA TYR A 24 1.76 -11.50 -10.70
C TYR A 24 0.72 -12.21 -11.56
N ASP A 25 0.02 -13.20 -11.01
CA ASP A 25 -0.94 -14.01 -11.77
C ASP A 25 -2.34 -13.38 -11.87
N VAL A 26 -2.65 -12.38 -11.05
CA VAL A 26 -3.99 -11.77 -10.96
C VAL A 26 -4.08 -10.36 -11.53
N VAL A 27 -2.95 -9.70 -11.78
CA VAL A 27 -2.86 -8.38 -12.43
C VAL A 27 -2.22 -8.46 -13.81
N ASP A 28 -2.52 -7.50 -14.66
CA ASP A 28 -2.01 -7.44 -16.04
C ASP A 28 -0.76 -6.54 -16.14
N ARG A 29 -0.66 -5.53 -15.27
CA ARG A 29 0.45 -4.58 -15.25
C ARG A 29 0.75 -4.11 -13.83
N PHE A 30 2.02 -3.93 -13.51
CA PHE A 30 2.51 -3.16 -12.38
C PHE A 30 2.97 -1.79 -12.87
N VAL A 31 2.58 -0.71 -12.21
CA VAL A 31 3.12 0.64 -12.46
C VAL A 31 3.90 1.06 -11.22
N ILE A 32 5.21 1.13 -11.35
CA ILE A 32 6.13 1.44 -10.26
C ILE A 32 6.72 2.82 -10.52
N VAL A 33 6.47 3.78 -9.63
CA VAL A 33 7.07 5.12 -9.70
C VAL A 33 8.09 5.32 -8.60
N GLU A 34 9.33 5.60 -8.96
CA GLU A 34 10.40 5.91 -8.03
C GLU A 34 10.98 7.29 -8.31
N ALA A 35 11.10 8.13 -7.29
CA ALA A 35 11.72 9.44 -7.40
C ALA A 35 13.24 9.43 -7.10
N ASP A 36 13.97 10.41 -7.61
CA ASP A 36 15.40 10.66 -7.29
C ASP A 36 15.62 11.41 -5.96
N LYS A 37 14.55 11.61 -5.18
CA LYS A 37 14.56 12.24 -3.86
C LYS A 37 13.56 11.58 -2.92
N THR A 38 13.78 11.72 -1.63
CA THR A 38 12.81 11.38 -0.58
C THR A 38 11.69 12.41 -0.54
N HIS A 39 10.59 12.10 0.17
CA HIS A 39 9.51 13.07 0.35
C HIS A 39 9.94 14.27 1.21
N ALA A 40 10.95 14.08 2.07
CA ALA A 40 11.65 15.15 2.80
C ALA A 40 12.66 15.95 1.93
N ASN A 41 12.63 15.82 0.60
CA ASN A 41 13.48 16.53 -0.36
C ASN A 41 14.99 16.25 -0.24
N VAL A 42 15.36 15.03 0.18
CA VAL A 42 16.77 14.59 0.22
C VAL A 42 17.08 13.76 -1.03
N PRO A 43 18.15 14.05 -1.79
CA PRO A 43 18.53 13.23 -2.95
C PRO A 43 18.77 11.76 -2.56
N LYS A 44 18.29 10.83 -3.38
CA LYS A 44 18.48 9.38 -3.21
C LYS A 44 18.74 8.69 -4.54
N PRO A 45 19.43 7.52 -4.55
CA PRO A 45 19.51 6.71 -5.74
C PRO A 45 18.15 6.10 -6.13
N PHE A 46 18.06 5.61 -7.36
CA PHE A 46 16.97 4.74 -7.81
C PHE A 46 17.24 3.31 -7.34
N ASN A 47 16.69 2.95 -6.18
CA ASN A 47 16.83 1.66 -5.52
C ASN A 47 16.26 0.52 -6.37
N PHE A 48 15.08 0.69 -6.99
CA PHE A 48 14.53 -0.38 -7.84
C PHE A 48 15.38 -0.56 -9.10
N TYR A 49 15.78 0.54 -9.74
CA TYR A 49 16.61 0.48 -10.95
C TYR A 49 17.96 -0.22 -10.70
N ALA A 50 18.61 0.08 -9.57
CA ALA A 50 19.87 -0.55 -9.19
C ALA A 50 19.74 -2.07 -8.98
N HIS A 51 18.54 -2.56 -8.63
CA HIS A 51 18.23 -3.95 -8.34
C HIS A 51 17.32 -4.60 -9.40
N ILE A 52 17.12 -3.97 -10.56
CA ILE A 52 16.07 -4.36 -11.51
C ILE A 52 16.20 -5.83 -11.97
N HIS A 53 17.45 -6.33 -12.06
CA HIS A 53 17.75 -7.71 -12.46
C HIS A 53 17.34 -8.76 -11.41
N ASP A 54 17.22 -8.38 -10.14
CA ASP A 54 16.69 -9.26 -9.09
C ASP A 54 15.20 -9.59 -9.35
N TYR A 55 14.54 -8.82 -10.24
CA TYR A 55 13.13 -8.91 -10.59
C TYR A 55 12.89 -9.33 -12.05
N ASP A 56 13.88 -9.89 -12.76
CA ASP A 56 13.80 -10.26 -14.18
C ASP A 56 12.50 -11.02 -14.56
N LYS A 57 12.05 -11.95 -13.71
CA LYS A 57 10.79 -12.70 -13.90
C LYS A 57 9.53 -11.83 -13.94
N TYR A 58 9.56 -10.67 -13.29
CA TYR A 58 8.42 -9.76 -13.15
C TYR A 58 8.42 -8.66 -14.21
N LEU A 59 9.60 -8.33 -14.77
CA LEU A 59 9.78 -7.25 -15.75
C LEU A 59 8.79 -7.26 -16.92
N PRO A 60 8.34 -8.41 -17.48
CA PRO A 60 7.35 -8.41 -18.56
C PRO A 60 6.03 -7.69 -18.25
N LYS A 61 5.66 -7.59 -16.96
CA LYS A 61 4.45 -6.89 -16.50
C LYS A 61 4.75 -5.54 -15.84
N ILE A 62 6.01 -5.10 -15.71
CA ILE A 62 6.35 -3.86 -15.01
C ILE A 62 6.47 -2.69 -16.00
N SER A 63 5.75 -1.61 -15.71
CA SER A 63 5.97 -0.27 -16.24
C SER A 63 6.67 0.55 -15.16
N TYR A 64 7.97 0.76 -15.32
CA TYR A 64 8.79 1.48 -14.34
C TYR A 64 9.02 2.93 -14.78
N LEU A 65 8.80 3.86 -13.87
CA LEU A 65 8.93 5.29 -14.09
C LEU A 65 9.92 5.89 -13.08
N MET A 66 10.99 6.48 -13.60
CA MET A 66 11.90 7.32 -12.83
C MET A 66 11.36 8.75 -12.83
N ASP A 67 10.90 9.23 -11.67
CA ASP A 67 10.39 10.58 -11.52
C ASP A 67 11.51 11.54 -11.09
N THR A 68 11.95 12.38 -12.04
CA THR A 68 12.93 13.45 -11.81
C THR A 68 12.27 14.84 -11.82
N SER A 69 10.96 14.91 -11.57
CA SER A 69 10.23 16.18 -11.62
C SER A 69 10.77 17.17 -10.59
N VAL A 70 10.82 18.44 -10.99
CA VAL A 70 11.17 19.55 -10.09
C VAL A 70 9.88 20.05 -9.46
N VAL A 71 9.78 19.88 -8.15
CA VAL A 71 8.65 20.32 -7.33
C VAL A 71 9.17 21.35 -6.34
N GLU A 72 8.45 22.46 -6.19
CA GLU A 72 8.76 23.45 -5.17
C GLU A 72 8.55 22.82 -3.78
N TYR A 73 9.60 22.79 -2.95
CA TYR A 73 9.56 22.28 -1.60
C TYR A 73 9.48 23.43 -0.60
N LYS A 74 8.39 23.47 0.16
CA LYS A 74 8.08 24.55 1.11
C LYS A 74 8.57 24.27 2.53
N GLY A 75 9.16 23.10 2.78
CA GLY A 75 9.73 22.72 4.07
C GLY A 75 9.03 21.52 4.70
N VAL A 76 9.30 21.31 5.99
CA VAL A 76 8.75 20.22 6.80
C VAL A 76 7.22 20.17 6.70
N GLY A 77 6.68 18.97 6.47
CA GLY A 77 5.24 18.75 6.31
C GLY A 77 4.69 19.06 4.92
N ASP A 78 5.55 19.40 3.94
CA ASP A 78 5.12 19.62 2.56
C ASP A 78 4.94 18.31 1.79
N TRP A 79 3.69 17.96 1.53
CA TRP A 79 3.28 16.76 0.79
C TRP A 79 3.47 16.88 -0.73
N SER A 80 3.90 18.04 -1.24
CA SER A 80 3.96 18.31 -2.69
C SER A 80 4.82 17.30 -3.46
N ILE A 81 5.94 16.86 -2.88
CA ILE A 81 6.84 15.88 -3.52
C ILE A 81 6.17 14.51 -3.62
N GLU A 82 5.61 14.02 -2.52
CA GLU A 82 4.91 12.74 -2.48
C GLU A 82 3.69 12.75 -3.42
N ASN A 83 2.87 13.80 -3.35
CA ASN A 83 1.70 13.96 -4.20
C ASN A 83 2.08 13.98 -5.69
N ASN A 84 3.17 14.66 -6.03
CA ASN A 84 3.68 14.66 -7.40
C ASN A 84 4.16 13.26 -7.84
N GLN A 85 4.94 12.58 -7.00
CA GLN A 85 5.40 11.22 -7.29
C GLN A 85 4.21 10.27 -7.50
N ARG A 86 3.18 10.35 -6.66
CA ARG A 86 1.97 9.55 -6.82
C ARG A 86 1.23 9.91 -8.10
N ASN A 87 1.09 11.20 -8.41
CA ASN A 87 0.45 11.64 -9.66
C ASN A 87 1.22 11.24 -10.93
N SER A 88 2.55 11.06 -10.84
CA SER A 88 3.35 10.50 -11.94
C SER A 88 2.93 9.09 -12.34
N ILE A 89 2.17 8.34 -11.52
CA ILE A 89 1.56 7.05 -11.90
C ILE A 89 0.73 7.19 -13.19
N ALA A 90 0.06 8.32 -13.41
CA ALA A 90 -0.75 8.55 -14.61
C ALA A 90 0.05 8.39 -15.91
N LYS A 91 1.36 8.70 -15.89
CA LYS A 91 2.26 8.51 -17.06
C LYS A 91 2.41 7.03 -17.43
N GLY A 92 2.26 6.12 -16.46
CA GLY A 92 2.37 4.68 -16.64
C GLY A 92 1.06 4.01 -17.08
N LEU A 93 -0.02 4.80 -17.19
CA LEU A 93 -1.37 4.37 -17.59
C LEU A 93 -1.70 4.77 -19.04
N ALA A 94 -0.71 5.12 -19.86
CA ALA A 94 -0.94 5.61 -21.23
C ALA A 94 -1.70 4.60 -22.13
N ASP A 95 -1.54 3.29 -21.88
CA ASP A 95 -2.21 2.21 -22.62
C ASP A 95 -3.46 1.66 -21.90
N ALA A 96 -3.95 2.36 -20.86
CA ALA A 96 -5.15 1.97 -20.14
C ALA A 96 -6.41 2.37 -20.90
N GLU A 97 -7.34 1.43 -21.01
CA GLU A 97 -8.64 1.67 -21.63
C GLU A 97 -9.66 2.17 -20.59
N PRO A 98 -10.72 2.90 -20.99
CA PRO A 98 -11.69 3.49 -20.06
C PRO A 98 -12.27 2.55 -18.99
N ASP A 99 -12.49 1.27 -19.32
CA ASP A 99 -13.04 0.27 -18.40
C ASP A 99 -11.97 -0.60 -17.72
N ASP A 100 -10.67 -0.35 -17.96
CA ASP A 100 -9.59 -1.01 -17.21
C ASP A 100 -9.62 -0.58 -15.74
N LEU A 101 -9.13 -1.45 -14.86
CA LEU A 101 -9.15 -1.23 -13.42
C LEU A 101 -7.80 -0.73 -12.93
N ILE A 102 -7.81 0.34 -12.15
CA ILE A 102 -6.61 0.96 -11.60
C ILE A 102 -6.63 0.83 -10.09
N MET A 103 -5.63 0.15 -9.52
CA MET A 103 -5.34 0.15 -8.10
C MET A 103 -4.26 1.17 -7.77
N ILE A 104 -4.49 1.98 -6.74
CA ILE A 104 -3.50 2.89 -6.16
C ILE A 104 -3.28 2.49 -4.71
N SER A 105 -2.04 2.18 -4.34
CA SER A 105 -1.64 1.89 -2.95
C SER A 105 -0.16 2.19 -2.73
N ASP A 106 0.31 2.06 -1.49
CA ASP A 106 1.76 2.06 -1.18
C ASP A 106 2.33 0.64 -1.29
N VAL A 107 3.65 0.48 -1.46
CA VAL A 107 4.28 -0.83 -1.78
C VAL A 107 3.98 -1.90 -0.72
N ASP A 108 3.89 -1.50 0.54
CA ASP A 108 3.58 -2.35 1.71
C ASP A 108 2.09 -2.64 1.91
N GLU A 109 1.21 -2.04 1.11
CA GLU A 109 -0.24 -2.30 1.07
C GLU A 109 -0.57 -3.33 -0.02
N ILE A 110 -0.53 -4.62 0.31
CA ILE A 110 -0.71 -5.76 -0.61
C ILE A 110 -2.18 -6.27 -0.56
N PRO A 111 -2.98 -6.07 -1.63
CA PRO A 111 -4.34 -6.61 -1.71
C PRO A 111 -4.36 -8.14 -1.76
N ASP A 112 -5.44 -8.76 -1.28
CA ASP A 112 -5.63 -10.21 -1.39
C ASP A 112 -5.80 -10.62 -2.86
N PRO A 113 -4.89 -11.44 -3.43
CA PRO A 113 -5.01 -11.91 -4.81
C PRO A 113 -6.36 -12.59 -5.10
N LYS A 114 -6.98 -13.25 -4.11
CA LYS A 114 -8.30 -13.88 -4.25
C LYS A 114 -9.41 -12.85 -4.45
N ILE A 115 -9.31 -11.71 -3.78
CA ILE A 115 -10.28 -10.62 -3.92
C ILE A 115 -10.13 -10.00 -5.30
N ILE A 116 -8.89 -9.75 -5.76
CA ILE A 116 -8.63 -9.25 -7.11
C ILE A 116 -9.17 -10.20 -8.18
N GLN A 117 -8.94 -11.51 -8.01
CA GLN A 117 -9.49 -12.53 -8.88
C GLN A 117 -11.03 -12.53 -8.88
N THR A 118 -11.66 -12.42 -7.71
CA THR A 118 -13.13 -12.34 -7.59
C THR A 118 -13.69 -11.10 -8.28
N ILE A 119 -13.01 -9.96 -8.16
CA ILE A 119 -13.38 -8.73 -8.89
C ILE A 119 -13.33 -8.98 -10.40
N ARG A 120 -12.25 -9.57 -10.91
CA ARG A 120 -12.10 -9.91 -12.33
C ARG A 120 -13.24 -10.81 -12.81
N GLU A 121 -13.52 -11.88 -12.07
CA GLU A 121 -14.56 -12.85 -12.43
C GLU A 121 -15.97 -12.24 -12.45
N SER A 122 -16.23 -11.22 -11.62
CA SER A 122 -17.53 -10.52 -11.58
C SER A 122 -17.91 -9.78 -12.87
N PHE A 123 -16.95 -9.53 -13.77
CA PHE A 123 -17.22 -8.94 -15.08
C PHE A 123 -17.85 -9.94 -16.05
N THR A 124 -17.69 -11.25 -15.78
CA THR A 124 -18.22 -12.33 -16.63
C THR A 124 -19.27 -13.17 -15.92
N ASP A 125 -19.21 -13.28 -14.59
CA ASP A 125 -20.14 -14.05 -13.77
C ASP A 125 -20.81 -13.16 -12.72
N VAL A 126 -22.10 -12.87 -12.94
CA VAL A 126 -22.91 -12.02 -12.05
C VAL A 126 -23.15 -12.61 -10.66
N ASN A 127 -22.80 -13.89 -10.45
CA ASN A 127 -22.87 -14.53 -9.14
C ASN A 127 -21.63 -14.25 -8.29
N LYS A 128 -20.53 -13.80 -8.90
CA LYS A 128 -19.31 -13.39 -8.19
C LYS A 128 -19.53 -12.00 -7.59
N ARG A 129 -19.59 -11.98 -6.26
CA ARG A 129 -19.99 -10.83 -5.45
C ARG A 129 -18.97 -10.60 -4.34
N ILE A 130 -18.88 -9.37 -3.89
CA ILE A 130 -18.04 -8.96 -2.76
C ILE A 130 -18.88 -8.04 -1.90
N ASP A 131 -18.91 -8.32 -0.60
CA ASP A 131 -19.60 -7.45 0.34
C ASP A 131 -18.81 -6.15 0.53
N LEU A 132 -19.52 -5.03 0.42
CA LEU A 132 -18.98 -3.71 0.66
C LEU A 132 -19.58 -3.14 1.93
N VAL A 133 -18.72 -2.52 2.73
CA VAL A 133 -19.13 -1.79 3.93
C VAL A 133 -18.90 -0.31 3.69
N ALA A 134 -19.94 0.50 3.90
CA ALA A 134 -19.81 1.96 3.92
C ALA A 134 -19.87 2.45 5.37
N PHE A 135 -19.08 3.48 5.67
CA PHE A 135 -19.08 4.17 6.96
C PHE A 135 -19.65 5.58 6.74
N TYR A 136 -20.61 5.97 7.57
CA TYR A 136 -21.00 7.37 7.70
C TYR A 136 -20.11 7.99 8.78
N ASP A 137 -19.23 8.91 8.38
CA ASP A 137 -18.41 9.65 9.33
C ASP A 137 -19.29 10.69 10.06
N THR A 138 -19.34 10.62 11.39
CA THR A 138 -19.91 11.68 12.24
C THR A 138 -18.88 12.32 13.17
N ALA A 139 -17.59 11.96 13.06
CA ALA A 139 -16.41 12.56 13.70
C ALA A 139 -15.23 11.56 13.66
N PRO A 140 -13.96 12.02 13.70
CA PRO A 140 -12.74 11.18 13.68
C PRO A 140 -12.60 10.16 14.82
N TYR A 141 -13.54 10.11 15.77
CA TYR A 141 -13.51 9.21 16.93
C TYR A 141 -14.83 8.44 17.15
N THR A 142 -15.88 8.66 16.35
CA THR A 142 -17.09 7.85 16.42
C THR A 142 -17.04 6.78 15.34
N ARG A 143 -16.97 5.50 15.76
CA ARG A 143 -17.20 4.35 14.89
C ARG A 143 -18.57 4.53 14.23
N GLY A 144 -18.57 4.99 12.97
CA GLY A 144 -19.78 5.18 12.19
C GLY A 144 -20.62 3.91 12.14
N ILE A 145 -21.90 4.07 11.79
CA ILE A 145 -22.78 2.91 11.59
C ILE A 145 -22.25 2.12 10.38
N LEU A 146 -21.77 0.90 10.61
CA LEU A 146 -21.59 -0.07 9.52
C LEU A 146 -22.96 -0.35 8.94
N ILE A 147 -23.22 0.15 7.74
CA ILE A 147 -24.32 -0.34 6.94
C ILE A 147 -23.70 -1.34 5.97
N PRO A 148 -23.77 -2.66 6.26
CA PRO A 148 -23.34 -3.65 5.29
C PRO A 148 -24.28 -3.56 4.09
N PHE A 149 -23.75 -3.00 2.99
CA PHE A 149 -24.45 -3.03 1.71
C PHE A 149 -24.19 -4.41 1.12
N HIS A 150 -25.09 -5.35 1.41
CA HIS A 150 -25.14 -6.63 0.73
C HIS A 150 -25.61 -6.34 -0.69
N CYS A 151 -24.67 -6.03 -1.57
CA CYS A 151 -25.03 -5.68 -2.93
C CYS A 151 -25.47 -6.96 -3.66
N GLY A 152 -26.76 -7.01 -3.95
CA GLY A 152 -27.34 -7.81 -5.03
C GLY A 152 -26.77 -7.46 -6.41
N ILE A 153 -25.73 -6.62 -6.50
CA ILE A 153 -25.12 -6.09 -7.71
C ILE A 153 -23.68 -6.63 -7.82
N PRO A 154 -23.26 -7.19 -8.98
CA PRO A 154 -21.86 -7.58 -9.20
C PRO A 154 -20.91 -6.41 -9.00
N ILE A 155 -19.74 -6.63 -8.37
CA ILE A 155 -18.77 -5.56 -8.07
C ILE A 155 -18.34 -4.79 -9.35
N ALA A 156 -18.23 -5.48 -10.49
CA ALA A 156 -18.02 -4.86 -11.80
C ALA A 156 -18.99 -3.72 -12.15
N ARG A 157 -20.27 -3.86 -11.77
CA ARG A 157 -21.32 -2.85 -12.00
C ARG A 157 -21.28 -1.75 -10.95
N PHE A 158 -20.90 -2.09 -9.72
CA PHE A 158 -20.71 -1.08 -8.67
C PHE A 158 -19.60 -0.10 -9.02
N LEU A 159 -18.52 -0.58 -9.67
CA LEU A 159 -17.40 0.25 -10.10
C LEU A 159 -17.74 1.27 -11.22
N ASP A 160 -18.92 1.19 -11.83
CA ASP A 160 -19.45 2.26 -12.70
C ASP A 160 -20.06 3.43 -11.89
N LEU A 161 -20.34 3.21 -10.60
CA LEU A 161 -20.99 4.18 -9.71
C LEU A 161 -19.99 4.84 -8.76
N SER A 162 -19.08 4.05 -8.20
CA SER A 162 -18.13 4.52 -7.19
C SER A 162 -16.83 3.73 -7.23
N PRO A 163 -15.68 4.39 -6.98
CA PRO A 163 -14.49 3.71 -6.51
C PRO A 163 -14.74 2.95 -5.20
N ILE A 164 -13.86 2.00 -4.89
CA ILE A 164 -13.85 1.28 -3.62
C ILE A 164 -12.48 1.36 -2.97
N SER A 165 -12.42 1.11 -1.66
CA SER A 165 -11.15 0.91 -0.94
C SER A 165 -11.06 -0.47 -0.31
N PHE A 166 -9.87 -0.82 0.16
CA PHE A 166 -9.59 -2.10 0.79
C PHE A 166 -9.20 -1.85 2.24
N HIS A 167 -9.89 -2.54 3.15
CA HIS A 167 -9.55 -2.54 4.55
C HIS A 167 -8.53 -3.64 4.83
N LEU A 168 -7.30 -3.24 5.08
CA LEU A 168 -6.14 -4.11 5.20
C LEU A 168 -5.85 -4.43 6.65
N GLN A 169 -5.48 -5.68 6.92
CA GLN A 169 -4.94 -6.07 8.22
C GLN A 169 -3.50 -5.59 8.33
N SER A 170 -3.22 -4.75 9.33
CA SER A 170 -1.89 -4.18 9.52
C SER A 170 -0.98 -5.07 10.36
N TYR A 171 0.27 -5.17 9.92
CA TYR A 171 1.38 -5.81 10.58
C TYR A 171 2.56 -4.85 10.61
N LEU A 172 3.36 -4.93 11.66
CA LEU A 172 4.39 -3.94 11.91
C LEU A 172 5.69 -4.58 12.39
N TYR A 173 6.81 -4.16 11.80
CA TYR A 173 8.17 -4.64 12.07
C TYR A 173 8.45 -6.08 11.66
N TYR A 174 7.49 -6.98 11.94
CA TYR A 174 7.56 -8.41 11.67
C TYR A 174 6.18 -8.94 11.24
N PHE A 175 6.16 -10.04 10.48
CA PHE A 175 4.90 -10.69 10.07
C PHE A 175 4.13 -11.33 11.22
N ASP A 176 4.78 -11.60 12.36
CA ASP A 176 4.15 -12.15 13.56
C ASP A 176 3.67 -11.06 14.54
N TRP A 177 3.66 -9.78 14.12
CA TRP A 177 3.15 -8.65 14.90
C TRP A 177 1.97 -7.99 14.22
N ARG A 178 0.76 -8.24 14.75
CA ARG A 178 -0.48 -7.69 14.21
C ARG A 178 -0.90 -6.45 15.00
N SER A 179 -1.26 -5.40 14.28
CA SER A 179 -1.87 -4.21 14.86
C SER A 179 -3.36 -4.39 15.11
N ASP A 180 -3.86 -3.75 16.17
CA ASP A 180 -5.30 -3.55 16.39
C ASP A 180 -5.90 -2.44 15.50
N LEU A 181 -5.08 -1.63 14.83
CA LEU A 181 -5.51 -0.63 13.87
C LEU A 181 -5.42 -1.15 12.42
N PRO A 182 -6.54 -1.21 11.69
CA PRO A 182 -6.51 -1.53 10.28
C PRO A 182 -5.93 -0.37 9.46
N CYS A 183 -5.56 -0.67 8.21
CA CYS A 183 -5.14 0.33 7.23
C CYS A 183 -6.15 0.40 6.09
N GLU A 184 -6.76 1.56 5.84
CA GLU A 184 -7.45 1.83 4.58
C GLU A 184 -6.43 2.30 3.54
N GLY A 185 -5.82 1.32 2.86
CA GLY A 185 -4.67 1.56 1.99
C GLY A 185 -5.05 1.66 0.51
N THR A 186 -5.26 0.50 -0.09
CA THR A 186 -5.52 0.35 -1.53
C THR A 186 -6.88 0.91 -1.91
N SER A 187 -6.91 1.65 -3.00
CA SER A 187 -8.14 2.11 -3.66
C SER A 187 -8.21 1.62 -5.09
N LEU A 188 -9.42 1.35 -5.59
CA LEU A 188 -9.68 0.80 -6.91
C LEU A 188 -10.79 1.57 -7.62
N CYS A 189 -10.57 1.95 -8.86
CA CYS A 189 -11.60 2.50 -9.74
C CYS A 189 -11.42 1.98 -11.18
N LYS A 190 -12.41 2.27 -12.04
CA LYS A 190 -12.22 2.20 -13.49
C LYS A 190 -11.40 3.40 -13.95
N PHE A 191 -10.55 3.23 -14.95
CA PHE A 191 -9.68 4.29 -15.46
C PHE A 191 -10.45 5.54 -15.90
N LYS A 192 -11.62 5.40 -16.53
CA LYS A 192 -12.49 6.53 -16.90
C LYS A 192 -12.98 7.39 -15.72
N HIS A 193 -12.86 6.88 -14.49
CA HIS A 193 -13.25 7.58 -13.26
C HIS A 193 -12.03 8.03 -12.45
N LEU A 194 -10.81 7.78 -12.93
CA LEU A 194 -9.59 8.25 -12.29
C LEU A 194 -9.35 9.72 -12.66
N ASP A 195 -9.62 10.64 -11.74
CA ASP A 195 -9.25 12.06 -11.89
C ASP A 195 -7.74 12.24 -11.75
N SER A 196 -7.18 11.82 -10.62
CA SER A 196 -5.74 11.72 -10.40
C SER A 196 -5.40 10.58 -9.42
N PRO A 197 -4.20 9.97 -9.50
CA PRO A 197 -3.75 8.99 -8.53
C PRO A 197 -3.79 9.49 -7.08
N GLN A 198 -3.35 10.73 -6.82
CA GLN A 198 -3.45 11.34 -5.49
C GLN A 198 -4.90 11.58 -5.08
N GLY A 199 -5.74 12.10 -5.98
CA GLY A 199 -7.15 12.35 -5.68
C GLY A 199 -7.90 11.10 -5.26
N LEU A 200 -7.62 9.95 -5.90
CA LEU A 200 -8.20 8.66 -5.48
C LEU A 200 -7.68 8.23 -4.10
N ARG A 201 -6.38 8.43 -3.81
CA ARG A 201 -5.77 8.14 -2.51
C ARG A 201 -6.38 9.00 -1.40
N ASP A 202 -6.68 10.26 -1.64
CA ASP A 202 -7.20 11.19 -0.63
C ASP A 202 -8.61 10.80 -0.15
N VAL A 203 -9.47 10.36 -1.06
CA VAL A 203 -10.88 10.03 -0.74
C VAL A 203 -11.06 8.63 -0.14
N ARG A 204 -10.01 7.80 -0.11
CA ARG A 204 -10.08 6.36 0.21
C ARG A 204 -10.81 6.00 1.50
N LYS A 205 -10.68 6.85 2.53
CA LYS A 205 -11.27 6.62 3.86
C LYS A 205 -12.79 6.78 3.85
N GLY A 206 -13.33 7.55 2.90
CA GLY A 206 -14.77 7.72 2.71
C GLY A 206 -15.39 6.72 1.73
N LEU A 207 -14.59 5.90 1.04
CA LEU A 207 -15.10 4.96 0.04
C LEU A 207 -15.78 3.74 0.69
N PRO A 208 -16.77 3.14 0.00
CA PRO A 208 -17.23 1.78 0.27
C PRO A 208 -16.04 0.82 0.21
N ARG A 209 -15.91 -0.05 1.21
CA ARG A 209 -14.70 -0.86 1.38
C ARG A 209 -14.94 -2.35 1.40
N VAL A 210 -14.01 -3.08 0.81
CA VAL A 210 -13.89 -4.53 0.96
C VAL A 210 -13.22 -4.81 2.30
N ILE A 211 -13.94 -5.49 3.20
CA ILE A 211 -13.40 -5.90 4.50
C ILE A 211 -12.46 -7.08 4.32
N ASN A 212 -11.35 -7.09 5.06
CA ASN A 212 -10.26 -8.06 4.90
C ASN A 212 -9.71 -8.06 3.47
N GLY A 213 -9.54 -6.86 2.91
CA GLY A 213 -9.10 -6.62 1.54
C GLY A 213 -7.67 -7.05 1.24
N GLY A 214 -6.87 -7.35 2.27
CA GLY A 214 -5.47 -7.69 2.13
C GLY A 214 -4.69 -7.33 3.39
N TRP A 215 -3.43 -6.96 3.21
CA TRP A 215 -2.47 -6.77 4.28
C TRP A 215 -1.65 -5.49 4.09
N HIS A 216 -1.30 -4.87 5.21
CA HIS A 216 -0.39 -3.72 5.26
C HIS A 216 0.83 -4.11 6.11
N PHE A 217 2.02 -4.12 5.51
CA PHE A 217 3.26 -4.60 6.13
C PHE A 217 4.22 -3.45 6.40
N SER A 218 3.90 -2.64 7.40
CA SER A 218 4.61 -1.39 7.64
C SER A 218 5.91 -1.59 8.43
N TYR A 219 6.86 -0.67 8.23
CA TYR A 219 8.15 -0.63 8.96
C TYR A 219 8.90 -1.97 9.01
N MET A 220 8.89 -2.73 7.92
CA MET A 220 9.55 -4.03 7.84
C MET A 220 11.04 -3.92 7.46
N GLY A 221 11.83 -4.96 7.76
CA GLY A 221 13.22 -5.07 7.30
C GLY A 221 14.28 -4.58 8.29
N GLY A 222 13.91 -4.36 9.56
CA GLY A 222 14.84 -4.09 10.65
C GLY A 222 15.12 -2.60 10.90
N VAL A 223 15.84 -2.34 12.00
CA VAL A 223 15.98 -1.02 12.62
C VAL A 223 16.52 0.04 11.65
N GLU A 224 17.56 -0.28 10.88
CA GLU A 224 18.20 0.72 10.00
C GLU A 224 17.26 1.19 8.89
N ARG A 225 16.49 0.27 8.28
CA ARG A 225 15.51 0.63 7.25
C ARG A 225 14.31 1.38 7.80
N ILE A 226 13.91 1.05 9.02
CA ILE A 226 12.86 1.77 9.74
C ILE A 226 13.28 3.23 9.95
N ILE A 227 14.50 3.46 10.43
CA ILE A 227 15.06 4.80 10.62
C ILE A 227 15.15 5.54 9.28
N GLU A 228 15.65 4.89 8.24
CA GLU A 228 15.74 5.48 6.90
C GLU A 228 14.36 5.88 6.37
N LYS A 229 13.33 5.03 6.52
CA LYS A 229 11.95 5.32 6.14
C LYS A 229 11.38 6.51 6.90
N MET A 230 11.62 6.61 8.20
CA MET A 230 11.20 7.77 9.02
C MET A 230 11.83 9.08 8.58
N GLN A 231 13.12 9.05 8.19
CA GLN A 231 13.82 10.23 7.70
C GLN A 231 13.36 10.67 6.30
N ALA A 232 12.79 9.74 5.53
CA ALA A 232 12.38 9.96 4.16
C ALA A 232 10.92 10.42 4.02
N ALA A 233 10.04 10.06 4.97
CA ALA A 233 8.61 10.36 4.96
C ALA A 233 8.31 11.84 5.22
N VAL A 234 7.14 12.32 4.76
CA VAL A 234 6.56 13.64 5.13
C VAL A 234 5.62 13.53 6.33
N GLU A 235 5.08 12.33 6.55
CA GLU A 235 4.22 12.00 7.68
C GLU A 235 5.03 12.07 8.99
N ASP A 236 4.46 12.74 10.00
CA ASP A 236 5.07 12.94 11.34
C ASP A 236 6.48 13.56 11.34
N VAL A 237 6.87 14.30 10.30
CA VAL A 237 8.18 14.95 10.20
C VAL A 237 8.44 15.91 11.35
N GLU A 238 7.44 16.65 11.84
CA GLU A 238 7.61 17.44 13.07
C GLU A 238 7.98 16.55 14.26
N LEU A 239 7.34 15.39 14.40
CA LEU A 239 7.60 14.44 15.47
C LEU A 239 8.99 13.78 15.35
N PHE A 240 9.41 13.41 14.14
CA PHE A 240 10.65 12.66 13.86
C PHE A 240 11.88 13.56 13.70
N HIS A 241 11.76 14.73 13.08
CA HIS A 241 12.87 15.67 12.89
C HIS A 241 13.12 16.54 14.12
N GLU A 242 12.08 16.94 14.86
CA GLU A 242 12.29 17.72 16.10
C GLU A 242 12.70 16.82 17.28
N ASN A 243 12.38 15.52 17.22
CA ASN A 243 12.71 14.57 18.28
C ASN A 243 13.64 13.47 17.79
N LYS A 244 14.96 13.76 17.88
CA LYS A 244 16.04 12.82 17.53
C LYS A 244 15.95 11.45 18.20
N LYS A 245 15.15 11.29 19.27
CA LYS A 245 14.91 9.98 19.90
C LYS A 245 14.34 8.95 18.91
N TYR A 246 13.54 9.36 17.93
CA TYR A 246 12.96 8.43 16.96
C TYR A 246 13.97 7.96 15.91
N LEU A 247 15.11 8.65 15.82
CA LEU A 247 16.25 8.27 15.00
C LEU A 247 17.33 7.54 15.81
N ASP A 248 17.09 7.35 17.11
CA ASP A 248 17.99 6.59 17.98
C ASP A 248 17.72 5.09 17.83
N LYS A 249 18.77 4.35 17.51
CA LYS A 249 18.70 2.90 17.29
C LYS A 249 18.16 2.15 18.51
N ALA A 250 18.61 2.50 19.71
CA ALA A 250 18.19 1.81 20.92
C ALA A 250 16.70 2.09 21.23
N PHE A 251 16.22 3.30 20.93
CA PHE A 251 14.81 3.61 21.02
C PHE A 251 13.96 2.78 20.05
N VAL A 252 14.37 2.67 18.79
CA VAL A 252 13.66 1.87 17.78
C VAL A 252 13.68 0.39 18.15
N GLU A 253 14.81 -0.14 18.59
CA GLU A 253 14.93 -1.50 19.12
C GLU A 253 13.99 -1.74 20.31
N ALA A 254 13.90 -0.80 21.24
CA ALA A 254 13.00 -0.89 22.39
C ALA A 254 11.51 -0.87 21.97
N ALA A 255 11.14 -0.05 20.98
CA ALA A 255 9.79 -0.03 20.42
C ALA A 255 9.44 -1.37 19.75
N MET A 256 10.36 -1.88 18.91
CA MET A 256 10.28 -3.18 18.24
C MET A 256 10.35 -4.38 19.18
N ALA A 257 10.84 -4.23 20.41
CA ALA A 257 10.79 -5.28 21.42
C ALA A 257 9.50 -5.24 22.24
N SER A 258 8.94 -4.05 22.46
CA SER A 258 7.83 -3.82 23.40
C SER A 258 6.42 -3.86 22.81
N GLY A 259 6.27 -4.00 21.50
CA GLY A 259 4.97 -4.10 20.85
C GLY A 259 4.28 -2.75 20.73
N LYS A 260 5.06 -1.67 20.58
CA LYS A 260 4.54 -0.29 20.60
C LYS A 260 4.89 0.44 19.31
N TYR A 261 3.96 1.29 18.89
CA TYR A 261 4.20 2.23 17.82
C TYR A 261 5.01 3.42 18.33
N PHE A 262 5.65 4.12 17.41
CA PHE A 262 6.43 5.32 17.75
C PHE A 262 5.54 6.48 18.20
N HIS A 263 4.35 6.65 17.60
CA HIS A 263 3.55 7.87 17.77
C HIS A 263 2.03 7.65 17.89
N THR A 264 1.54 6.41 17.87
CA THR A 264 0.11 6.10 18.03
C THR A 264 -0.08 5.26 19.30
N PRO A 265 -1.29 5.29 19.90
CA PRO A 265 -1.63 4.38 20.99
C PRO A 265 -1.92 2.95 20.52
N ALA A 266 -1.75 2.64 19.22
CA ALA A 266 -1.99 1.31 18.68
C ALA A 266 -1.13 0.28 19.40
N LYS A 267 -1.72 -0.89 19.62
CA LYS A 267 -1.04 -2.02 20.24
C LYS A 267 -0.77 -3.06 19.18
N PHE A 268 0.38 -3.71 19.31
CA PHE A 268 0.74 -4.84 18.46
C PHE A 268 0.78 -6.09 19.32
N GLU A 269 0.03 -7.08 18.88
CA GLU A 269 -0.04 -8.36 19.55
C GLU A 269 0.72 -9.41 18.73
N PRO A 270 1.51 -10.27 19.39
CA PRO A 270 2.04 -11.47 18.77
C PRO A 270 0.90 -12.28 18.12
N CYS A 271 1.12 -12.79 16.92
CA CYS A 271 0.18 -13.63 16.19
C CYS A 271 0.92 -14.75 15.45
N ASP A 272 0.19 -15.79 15.05
CA ASP A 272 0.76 -16.82 14.19
C ASP A 272 0.83 -16.30 12.74
N VAL A 273 2.01 -16.33 12.12
CA VAL A 273 2.21 -15.95 10.71
C VAL A 273 1.32 -16.75 9.75
N ASN A 274 0.89 -17.96 10.14
CA ASN A 274 -0.04 -18.78 9.36
C ASN A 274 -1.46 -18.18 9.30
N GLU A 275 -1.79 -17.20 10.14
CA GLU A 275 -3.04 -16.43 10.03
C GLU A 275 -3.04 -15.55 8.76
N ILE A 276 -1.86 -15.14 8.27
CA ILE A 276 -1.72 -14.40 7.02
C ILE A 276 -1.92 -15.37 5.86
N LYS A 277 -3.10 -15.32 5.24
CA LYS A 277 -3.49 -16.22 4.12
C LYS A 277 -2.94 -15.78 2.76
N LEU A 278 -1.73 -15.22 2.74
CA LEU A 278 -1.00 -14.84 1.53
C LEU A 278 -0.16 -16.03 1.03
N PRO A 279 -0.50 -16.67 -0.12
CA PRO A 279 0.11 -17.94 -0.53
C PRO A 279 1.64 -17.90 -0.70
N THR A 280 2.16 -16.75 -1.12
CA THR A 280 3.60 -16.50 -1.36
C THR A 280 4.40 -16.31 -0.07
N LEU A 281 3.74 -15.98 1.05
CA LEU A 281 4.42 -15.63 2.29
C LEU A 281 5.29 -16.77 2.83
N LYS A 282 4.83 -18.03 2.71
CA LYS A 282 5.61 -19.18 3.19
C LYS A 282 6.96 -19.30 2.49
N ASN A 283 6.99 -19.10 1.17
CA ASN A 283 8.24 -19.16 0.41
C ASN A 283 9.09 -17.90 0.65
N PHE A 284 8.45 -16.75 0.80
CA PHE A 284 9.10 -15.52 1.19
C PHE A 284 9.85 -15.66 2.52
N LEU A 285 9.20 -16.16 3.57
CA LEU A 285 9.81 -16.34 4.89
C LEU A 285 10.91 -17.40 4.93
N LYS A 286 10.89 -18.38 4.02
CA LYS A 286 12.04 -19.30 3.84
C LYS A 286 13.27 -18.57 3.31
N LYS A 287 13.08 -17.59 2.41
CA LYS A 287 14.16 -16.77 1.84
C LYS A 287 14.61 -15.69 2.82
N TYR A 288 13.68 -15.08 3.55
CA TYR A 288 13.91 -13.98 4.47
C TYR A 288 13.35 -14.28 5.88
N PRO A 289 13.98 -15.20 6.64
CA PRO A 289 13.47 -15.61 7.95
C PRO A 289 13.50 -14.50 9.01
N HIS A 290 14.32 -13.46 8.81
CA HIS A 290 14.47 -12.34 9.75
C HIS A 290 13.26 -11.40 9.83
N PHE A 291 12.25 -11.57 8.98
CA PHE A 291 10.97 -10.84 9.08
C PHE A 291 10.00 -11.47 10.10
N VAL A 292 10.44 -12.46 10.88
CA VAL A 292 9.71 -13.06 12.01
C VAL A 292 10.66 -13.02 13.22
N ARG A 293 10.12 -12.75 14.41
CA ARG A 293 10.96 -12.48 15.61
C ARG A 293 11.79 -13.66 16.14
N GLY A 294 11.53 -14.88 15.66
CA GLY A 294 12.19 -16.09 16.14
C GLY A 294 11.62 -16.60 17.46
#